data_AF-A0AAV4Q5S8-F1
#
_entry.id   AF-A0AAV4Q5S8-F1
#
_cell.length_a   1.000
_cell.length_b   1.000
_cell.length_c   1.000
_cell.angle_alpha   90.00
_cell.angle_beta   90.00
_cell.angle_gamma   90.00
#
_symmetry.space_group_name_H-M   'P 1'
#
loop_
_entity.id
_entity.type
_entity.pdbx_description
1 polymer ?
#
loop_
_entity_poly.entity_id
_entity_poly.type
_entity_poly.pdbx_seq_one_letter_code
_entity_poly.pdbx_strand_id
1 'polypeptide(L)'
;MASPLLPKMLRIVARIASSPNYPWQGECNIHLPGGSVSVARQFLRCTLHQLAPNGIFVQIFQSHIIEPEFYKTMACALADFTEVNQVTPLLLLFENLNDRKHLHHEIIFHILENVATYLDCLPLESCMPPWVAFLQQLDLFFRKNPSYSLTRTYSTE
;
A
#
# COMPACT_ATOMS: atom_id res chain seq x y z
N MET A 1 -0.90 -6.61 -19.88
CA MET A 1 0.13 -7.47 -19.25
C MET A 1 1.28 -6.57 -18.80
N ALA A 2 1.22 -6.04 -17.57
CA ALA A 2 2.40 -5.41 -16.99
C ALA A 2 3.40 -6.53 -16.69
N SER A 3 4.58 -6.43 -17.28
CA SER A 3 5.66 -7.40 -17.16
C SER A 3 5.96 -7.72 -15.67
N PRO A 4 6.30 -8.97 -15.31
CA PRO A 4 6.72 -9.35 -13.94
C PRO A 4 7.92 -8.54 -13.40
N LEU A 5 8.47 -7.65 -14.22
CA LEU A 5 9.53 -6.70 -13.87
C LEU A 5 9.05 -5.54 -12.99
N LEU A 6 7.79 -5.08 -13.11
CA LEU A 6 7.35 -3.86 -12.43
C LEU A 6 7.38 -3.99 -10.89
N PRO A 7 6.80 -5.03 -10.26
CA PRO A 7 6.91 -5.21 -8.81
C PRO A 7 8.35 -5.43 -8.34
N LYS A 8 9.19 -6.07 -9.17
CA LYS A 8 10.62 -6.26 -8.88
C LYS A 8 11.37 -4.93 -8.88
N MET A 9 11.09 -4.06 -9.86
CA MET A 9 11.67 -2.73 -9.95
C MET A 9 11.24 -1.86 -8.77
N LEU A 10 9.95 -1.83 -8.44
CA LEU A 10 9.43 -1.11 -7.27
C LEU A 10 10.11 -1.56 -5.98
N ARG A 11 10.33 -2.88 -5.80
CA ARG A 11 11.09 -3.40 -4.65
C ARG A 11 12.52 -2.86 -4.60
N ILE A 12 13.25 -2.91 -5.73
CA ILE A 12 14.63 -2.41 -5.79
C ILE A 12 14.68 -0.92 -5.46
N VAL A 13 13.79 -0.12 -6.04
CA VAL A 13 13.73 1.32 -5.78
C VAL A 13 13.36 1.60 -4.32
N ALA A 14 12.44 0.84 -3.73
CA ALA A 14 12.10 0.97 -2.31
C ALA A 14 13.28 0.65 -1.39
N ARG A 15 14.12 -0.35 -1.72
CA ARG A 15 15.36 -0.60 -0.99
C ARG A 15 16.30 0.60 -1.05
N ILE A 16 16.47 1.20 -2.23
CA ILE A 16 17.29 2.43 -2.38
C ILE A 16 16.69 3.59 -1.59
N ALA A 17 15.36 3.73 -1.57
CA ALA A 17 14.66 4.79 -0.83
C ALA A 17 14.66 4.61 0.70
N SER A 18 14.92 3.39 1.19
CA SER A 18 15.03 3.05 2.61
C SER A 18 16.46 2.99 3.12
N SER A 19 17.47 2.92 2.23
CA SER A 19 18.88 2.94 2.61
C SER A 19 19.31 4.33 3.12
N PRO A 20 19.69 4.49 4.40
CA PRO A 20 20.32 5.72 4.86
C PRO A 20 21.72 5.83 4.24
N ASN A 21 22.00 6.92 3.54
CA ASN A 21 23.35 7.18 3.02
C ASN A 21 24.29 7.70 4.12
N TYR A 22 23.71 8.18 5.24
CA TYR A 22 24.45 8.70 6.38
C TYR A 22 23.81 8.30 7.72
N PRO A 23 24.58 8.11 8.80
CA PRO A 23 24.05 7.69 10.11
C PRO A 23 22.95 8.60 10.68
N TRP A 24 23.03 9.91 10.44
CA TRP A 24 22.05 10.90 10.90
C TRP A 24 20.71 10.87 10.14
N GLN A 25 20.64 10.18 9.00
CA GLN A 25 19.41 10.05 8.20
C GLN A 25 18.47 8.96 8.69
N GLY A 26 18.91 8.09 9.60
CA GLY A 26 18.04 7.08 10.21
C GLY A 26 17.02 7.67 11.18
N GLU A 27 17.30 8.86 11.71
CA GLU A 27 16.55 9.48 12.81
C GLU A 27 15.68 10.66 12.37
N CYS A 28 16.05 11.31 11.26
CA CYS A 28 15.31 12.44 10.70
C CYS A 28 14.70 12.06 9.35
N ASN A 29 13.42 12.35 9.16
CA ASN A 29 12.74 12.29 7.86
C ASN A 29 13.25 13.38 6.88
N ILE A 30 14.53 13.77 7.01
CA ILE A 30 15.23 14.82 6.29
C ILE A 30 16.16 14.15 5.30
N HIS A 31 15.74 14.10 4.03
CA HIS A 31 16.57 13.63 2.93
C HIS A 31 17.34 14.80 2.34
N LEU A 32 18.61 14.59 1.98
CA LEU A 32 19.34 15.61 1.23
C LEU A 32 18.69 15.76 -0.16
N PRO A 33 18.19 16.95 -0.54
CA PRO A 33 17.59 17.16 -1.84
C PRO A 33 18.60 16.85 -2.95
N GLY A 34 18.20 16.06 -3.94
CA GLY A 34 19.07 15.61 -5.04
C GLY A 34 19.89 14.34 -4.75
N GLY A 35 19.77 13.73 -3.57
CA GLY A 35 20.36 12.42 -3.28
C GLY A 35 19.59 11.25 -3.91
N SER A 36 20.25 10.09 -4.06
CA SER A 36 19.65 8.85 -4.61
C SER A 36 18.34 8.45 -3.92
N VAL A 37 18.24 8.65 -2.61
CA VAL A 37 17.02 8.39 -1.80
C VAL A 37 15.86 9.31 -2.21
N SER A 38 16.13 10.60 -2.42
CA SER A 38 15.11 11.57 -2.83
C SER A 38 14.59 11.25 -4.24
N VAL A 39 15.48 10.88 -5.15
CA VAL A 39 15.12 10.46 -6.52
C VAL A 39 14.31 9.16 -6.49
N ALA A 40 14.71 8.19 -5.67
CA ALA A 40 13.99 6.93 -5.51
C ALA A 40 12.57 7.14 -4.95
N ARG A 41 12.40 8.01 -3.95
CA ARG A 41 11.07 8.36 -3.41
C ARG A 41 10.20 9.05 -4.46
N GLN A 42 10.75 10.01 -5.21
CA GLN A 42 10.00 10.68 -6.26
C GLN A 42 9.60 9.72 -7.39
N PHE A 43 10.50 8.80 -7.74
CA PHE A 43 10.18 7.73 -8.69
C PHE A 43 9.00 6.90 -8.19
N LEU A 44 9.00 6.47 -6.91
CA LEU A 44 7.87 5.74 -6.33
C LEU A 44 6.58 6.55 -6.40
N ARG A 45 6.60 7.82 -5.98
CA ARG A 45 5.42 8.71 -6.04
C ARG A 45 4.84 8.80 -7.45
N CYS A 46 5.67 9.20 -8.42
CA CYS A 46 5.23 9.37 -9.80
C CYS A 46 4.73 8.06 -10.40
N THR A 47 5.44 6.95 -10.18
CA THR A 47 5.06 5.64 -10.72
C THR A 47 3.74 5.16 -10.12
N LEU A 48 3.57 5.28 -8.80
CA LEU A 48 2.34 4.87 -8.12
C LEU A 48 1.16 5.75 -8.54
N HIS A 49 1.35 7.07 -8.67
CA HIS A 49 0.31 7.98 -9.13
C HIS A 49 -0.10 7.70 -10.58
N GLN A 50 0.87 7.57 -11.51
CA GLN A 50 0.57 7.31 -12.92
C GLN A 50 -0.06 5.94 -13.16
N LEU A 51 0.26 4.95 -12.33
CA LEU A 51 -0.29 3.59 -12.45
C LEU A 51 -1.49 3.32 -11.55
N ALA A 52 -1.88 4.26 -10.68
CA ALA A 52 -3.09 4.21 -9.88
C ALA A 52 -4.34 3.85 -10.70
N PRO A 53 -4.67 4.54 -11.82
CA PRO A 53 -5.84 4.19 -12.63
C PRO A 53 -5.73 2.82 -13.32
N ASN A 54 -4.52 2.24 -13.39
CA ASN A 54 -4.27 0.93 -14.00
C ASN A 54 -4.31 -0.22 -12.98
N GLY A 55 -4.75 0.03 -11.74
CA GLY A 55 -4.89 -1.00 -10.71
C GLY A 55 -3.57 -1.49 -10.11
N ILE A 56 -2.53 -0.65 -10.11
CA ILE A 56 -1.21 -1.01 -9.55
C ILE A 56 -1.29 -1.42 -8.08
N PHE A 57 -2.15 -0.78 -7.30
CA PHE A 57 -2.31 -1.11 -5.88
C PHE A 57 -2.82 -2.53 -5.69
N VAL A 58 -3.78 -2.97 -6.52
CA VAL A 58 -4.23 -4.37 -6.48
C VAL A 58 -3.06 -5.32 -6.78
N GLN A 59 -2.21 -5.01 -7.76
CA GLN A 59 -1.04 -5.85 -8.08
C GLN A 59 -0.01 -5.87 -6.94
N ILE A 60 0.19 -4.74 -6.26
CA ILE A 60 1.10 -4.62 -5.11
C ILE A 60 0.57 -5.46 -3.94
N PHE A 61 -0.68 -5.26 -3.53
CA PHE A 61 -1.29 -5.98 -2.40
C PHE A 61 -1.56 -7.47 -2.72
N GLN A 62 -1.62 -7.87 -3.99
CA GLN A 62 -1.67 -9.28 -4.40
C GLN A 62 -0.29 -9.94 -4.50
N SER A 63 0.79 -9.18 -4.53
CA SER A 63 2.13 -9.73 -4.75
C SER A 63 2.63 -10.47 -3.52
N HIS A 64 3.18 -11.68 -3.70
CA HIS A 64 3.86 -12.44 -2.64
C HIS A 64 5.31 -11.99 -2.42
N ILE A 65 5.80 -11.09 -3.26
CA ILE A 65 7.22 -10.76 -3.31
C ILE A 65 7.47 -9.38 -2.67
N ILE A 66 6.46 -8.74 -2.09
CA ILE A 66 6.61 -7.42 -1.47
C ILE A 66 6.84 -7.62 0.03
N GLU A 67 7.99 -7.14 0.50
CA GLU A 67 8.42 -7.26 1.89
C GLU A 67 7.75 -6.16 2.74
N PRO A 68 7.53 -6.36 4.06
CA PRO A 68 6.97 -5.34 4.94
C PRO A 68 7.70 -3.98 4.86
N GLU A 69 9.02 -3.99 4.66
CA GLU A 69 9.84 -2.78 4.49
C GLU A 69 9.44 -1.94 3.27
N PHE A 70 8.93 -2.59 2.22
CA PHE A 70 8.40 -1.87 1.06
C PHE A 70 7.17 -1.05 1.46
N TYR A 71 6.25 -1.63 2.24
CA TYR A 71 5.04 -0.94 2.70
C TYR A 71 5.39 0.28 3.55
N LYS A 72 6.35 0.16 4.47
CA LYS A 72 6.88 1.29 5.23
C LYS A 72 7.46 2.38 4.33
N THR A 73 8.26 1.98 3.35
CA THR A 73 8.87 2.93 2.40
C THR A 73 7.84 3.63 1.54
N MET A 74 6.84 2.89 1.05
CA MET A 74 5.73 3.40 0.26
C MET A 74 4.90 4.39 1.09
N ALA A 75 4.52 4.04 2.32
CA ALA A 75 3.84 4.94 3.23
C ALA A 75 4.67 6.23 3.41
N CYS A 76 5.93 6.14 3.82
CA CYS A 76 6.77 7.33 3.99
C CYS A 76 6.91 8.16 2.71
N ALA A 77 6.96 7.55 1.52
CA ALA A 77 7.02 8.27 0.25
C ALA A 77 5.70 8.99 -0.07
N LEU A 78 4.55 8.52 0.42
CA LEU A 78 3.25 9.14 0.17
C LEU A 78 2.81 10.12 1.28
N ALA A 79 3.61 10.28 2.35
CA ALA A 79 3.27 11.09 3.52
C ALA A 79 3.02 12.57 3.21
N ASP A 80 3.89 13.12 2.39
CA ASP A 80 4.02 14.52 2.01
C ASP A 80 3.49 14.78 0.58
N PHE A 81 2.89 13.78 -0.06
CA PHE A 81 2.40 13.87 -1.43
C PHE A 81 0.90 14.17 -1.47
N THR A 82 0.54 15.36 -1.96
CA THR A 82 -0.83 15.89 -1.90
C THR A 82 -1.79 15.22 -2.89
N GLU A 83 -1.30 14.75 -4.05
CA GLU A 83 -2.13 14.11 -5.08
C GLU A 83 -2.52 12.67 -4.70
N VAL A 84 -1.59 11.93 -4.09
CA VAL A 84 -1.79 10.56 -3.63
C VAL A 84 -1.22 10.45 -2.22
N ASN A 85 -2.09 10.55 -1.22
CA ASN A 85 -1.69 10.41 0.17
C ASN A 85 -1.53 8.93 0.55
N GLN A 86 -1.03 8.68 1.76
CA GLN A 86 -0.77 7.32 2.25
C GLN A 86 -2.02 6.44 2.38
N VAL A 87 -3.21 7.01 2.41
CA VAL A 87 -4.49 6.29 2.50
C VAL A 87 -5.04 5.94 1.11
N THR A 88 -4.70 6.72 0.08
CA THR A 88 -5.15 6.51 -1.31
C THR A 88 -4.90 5.09 -1.84
N PRO A 89 -3.75 4.42 -1.58
CA PRO A 89 -3.56 3.02 -1.96
C PRO A 89 -4.64 2.07 -1.45
N LEU A 90 -5.11 2.27 -0.21
CA LEU A 90 -6.16 1.47 0.40
C LEU A 90 -7.52 1.78 -0.22
N LEU A 91 -7.83 3.07 -0.39
CA LEU A 91 -9.08 3.50 -1.03
C LEU A 91 -9.25 2.86 -2.41
N LEU A 92 -8.26 3.05 -3.28
CA LEU A 92 -8.29 2.55 -4.66
C LEU A 92 -8.28 1.02 -4.72
N LEU A 93 -7.58 0.35 -3.79
CA LEU A 93 -7.62 -1.10 -3.67
C LEU A 93 -9.05 -1.60 -3.45
N PHE A 94 -9.75 -1.04 -2.45
CA PHE A 94 -11.09 -1.51 -2.10
C PHE A 94 -12.15 -1.11 -3.12
N GLU A 95 -12.04 0.05 -3.77
CA GLU A 95 -12.87 0.39 -4.93
C GLU A 95 -12.75 -0.68 -6.03
N ASN A 96 -11.51 -1.04 -6.40
CA ASN A 96 -11.26 -2.06 -7.41
C ASN A 96 -11.75 -3.45 -6.99
N LEU A 97 -11.66 -3.81 -5.71
CA LEU A 97 -12.20 -5.07 -5.20
C LEU A 97 -13.72 -5.09 -5.22
N ASN A 98 -14.36 -3.97 -4.87
CA ASN A 98 -15.81 -3.81 -4.84
C ASN A 98 -16.45 -3.88 -6.25
N ASP A 99 -15.70 -3.52 -7.29
CA ASP A 99 -16.15 -3.60 -8.68
C ASP A 99 -16.02 -4.99 -9.30
N ARG A 100 -15.28 -5.91 -8.66
CA ARG A 100 -15.12 -7.28 -9.17
C ARG A 100 -16.32 -8.14 -8.83
N LYS A 101 -16.85 -8.82 -9.86
CA LYS A 101 -17.99 -9.77 -9.71
C LYS A 101 -17.62 -11.04 -8.97
N HIS A 102 -16.37 -11.49 -9.09
CA HIS A 102 -15.88 -12.70 -8.47
C HIS A 102 -14.53 -12.44 -7.80
N LEU A 103 -14.40 -12.88 -6.56
CA LEU A 103 -13.20 -12.77 -5.74
C LEU A 103 -12.82 -14.17 -5.26
N HIS A 104 -11.59 -14.60 -5.55
CA HIS A 104 -11.07 -15.87 -5.05
C HIS A 104 -10.67 -15.72 -3.58
N HIS A 105 -11.17 -16.60 -2.70
CA HIS A 105 -10.97 -16.48 -1.25
C HIS A 105 -9.49 -16.40 -0.86
N GLU A 106 -8.64 -17.29 -1.39
CA GLU A 106 -7.20 -17.33 -1.08
C GLU A 106 -6.49 -16.01 -1.43
N ILE A 107 -6.84 -15.43 -2.59
CA ILE A 107 -6.27 -14.15 -3.04
C ILE A 107 -6.73 -13.01 -2.13
N ILE A 108 -7.98 -13.02 -1.67
CA ILE A 108 -8.51 -12.00 -0.76
C ILE A 108 -7.83 -12.06 0.60
N PHE A 109 -7.64 -13.25 1.18
CA PHE A 109 -6.94 -13.37 2.45
C PHE A 109 -5.52 -12.83 2.36
N HIS A 110 -4.79 -13.17 1.29
CA HIS A 110 -3.45 -12.63 1.06
C HIS A 110 -3.43 -11.10 0.92
N ILE A 111 -4.41 -10.53 0.19
CA ILE A 111 -4.56 -9.08 0.08
C ILE A 111 -4.81 -8.46 1.46
N LEU A 112 -5.71 -9.03 2.26
CA LEU A 112 -6.07 -8.48 3.57
C LEU A 112 -4.89 -8.55 4.56
N GLU A 113 -4.06 -9.60 4.50
CA GLU A 113 -2.82 -9.70 5.28
C GLU A 113 -1.82 -8.59 4.90
N ASN A 114 -1.65 -8.35 3.60
CA ASN A 114 -0.82 -7.24 3.13
C ASN A 114 -1.41 -5.86 3.48
N VAL A 115 -2.74 -5.72 3.48
CA VAL A 115 -3.42 -4.51 3.95
C VAL A 115 -3.16 -4.28 5.44
N ALA A 116 -3.25 -5.32 6.27
CA ALA A 116 -2.91 -5.22 7.69
C ALA A 116 -1.45 -4.76 7.89
N THR A 117 -0.52 -5.38 7.16
CA THR A 117 0.90 -5.00 7.20
C THR A 117 1.12 -3.54 6.77
N TYR A 118 0.39 -3.06 5.76
CA TYR A 118 0.47 -1.65 5.34
C TYR A 118 -0.15 -0.69 6.36
N LEU A 119 -1.28 -1.06 6.99
CA LEU A 119 -1.91 -0.27 8.05
C LEU A 119 -0.96 -0.07 9.23
N ASP A 120 -0.19 -1.09 9.61
CA ASP A 120 0.83 -1.01 10.68
C ASP A 120 1.95 -0.01 10.36
N CYS A 121 2.12 0.36 9.09
CA CYS A 121 3.10 1.35 8.65
C CYS A 121 2.57 2.79 8.66
N LEU A 122 1.27 3.00 8.84
CA LEU A 122 0.65 4.33 8.75
C LEU A 122 0.64 5.06 10.10
N PRO A 123 0.84 6.39 10.11
CA PRO A 123 0.69 7.17 11.33
C PRO A 123 -0.78 7.22 11.77
N LEU A 124 -1.04 6.81 13.02
CA LEU A 124 -2.35 6.80 13.68
C LEU A 124 -3.01 8.19 13.77
N GLU A 125 -2.20 9.24 13.68
CA GLU A 125 -2.61 10.63 13.89
C GLU A 125 -3.25 11.28 12.66
N SER A 126 -3.23 10.60 11.50
CA SER A 126 -3.67 11.17 10.22
C SER A 126 -5.19 11.10 10.01
N CYS A 127 -6.03 11.50 10.97
CA CYS A 127 -7.50 11.41 10.82
C CYS A 127 -8.04 12.49 9.84
N MET A 128 -7.82 12.26 8.55
CA MET A 128 -8.14 13.15 7.43
C MET A 128 -9.30 12.58 6.58
N PRO A 129 -9.97 13.40 5.74
CA PRO A 129 -11.08 12.97 4.87
C PRO A 129 -10.87 11.65 4.08
N PRO A 130 -9.65 11.32 3.59
CA PRO A 130 -9.38 10.05 2.91
C PRO A 130 -9.70 8.78 3.74
N TRP A 131 -9.54 8.84 5.06
CA TRP A 131 -9.86 7.70 5.93
C TRP A 131 -11.35 7.41 5.96
N VAL A 132 -12.19 8.44 5.97
CA VAL A 132 -13.65 8.26 5.94
C VAL A 132 -14.06 7.55 4.64
N ALA A 133 -13.53 8.00 3.50
CA ALA A 133 -13.78 7.37 2.21
C ALA A 133 -13.29 5.91 2.18
N PHE A 134 -12.08 5.65 2.70
CA PHE A 134 -11.56 4.28 2.80
C PHE A 134 -12.45 3.39 3.66
N LEU A 135 -12.87 3.84 4.84
CA LEU A 135 -13.73 3.07 5.74
C LEU A 135 -15.10 2.75 5.10
N GLN A 136 -15.65 3.67 4.30
CA GLN A 136 -16.86 3.41 3.53
C GLN A 136 -16.66 2.31 2.49
N GLN A 137 -15.54 2.30 1.78
CA GLN A 137 -15.22 1.24 0.82
C GLN A 137 -14.94 -0.11 1.49
N LEU A 138 -14.32 -0.09 2.66
CA LEU A 138 -14.08 -1.27 3.48
C LEU A 138 -15.40 -1.88 4.00
N ASP A 139 -16.31 -1.05 4.52
CA ASP A 139 -17.64 -1.48 4.95
C ASP A 139 -18.44 -2.07 3.78
N LEU A 140 -18.44 -1.39 2.62
CA LEU A 140 -19.07 -1.91 1.40
C LEU A 140 -18.52 -3.28 1.00
N PHE A 141 -17.21 -3.47 1.11
CA PHE A 141 -16.56 -4.73 0.80
C PHE A 141 -17.04 -5.88 1.69
N PHE A 142 -17.10 -5.67 3.00
CA PHE A 142 -17.58 -6.69 3.93
C PHE A 142 -19.08 -6.96 3.79
N ARG A 143 -19.89 -5.93 3.51
CA ARG A 143 -21.34 -6.10 3.24
C ARG A 143 -21.59 -6.95 2.00
N LYS A 144 -20.81 -6.75 0.93
CA LYS A 144 -20.88 -7.57 -0.29
C LYS A 144 -20.37 -8.99 -0.07
N ASN A 145 -19.46 -9.20 0.87
CA ASN A 145 -18.76 -10.46 1.06
C ASN A 145 -18.76 -10.91 2.55
N PRO A 146 -19.92 -11.27 3.13
CA PRO A 146 -20.05 -11.58 4.56
C PRO A 146 -19.30 -12.85 5.00
N SER A 147 -18.90 -13.72 4.05
CA SER A 147 -18.06 -14.89 4.36
C SER A 147 -16.69 -14.51 4.91
N TYR A 148 -16.14 -13.35 4.54
CA TYR A 148 -14.84 -12.88 5.04
C TYR A 148 -14.93 -12.21 6.43
N SER A 149 -16.11 -11.76 6.86
CA SER A 149 -16.29 -11.16 8.19
C SER A 149 -16.45 -12.20 9.31
N LEU A 150 -16.82 -13.45 8.96
CA LEU A 150 -17.19 -14.50 9.90
C LEU A 150 -16.05 -15.46 10.28
N THR A 151 -14.87 -15.36 9.66
CA THR A 151 -13.75 -16.30 9.88
C THR A 151 -13.07 -16.21 11.26
N ARG A 152 -13.58 -15.44 12.22
CA ARG A 152 -13.07 -15.39 13.60
C ARG A 152 -13.86 -16.20 14.63
N THR A 153 -14.95 -16.89 14.27
CA THR A 153 -15.80 -17.59 15.27
C THR A 153 -15.71 -19.12 15.30
N TYR A 154 -14.82 -19.77 14.53
CA TYR A 154 -14.67 -21.23 14.57
C TYR A 154 -13.20 -21.69 14.71
N SER A 155 -12.54 -21.23 15.77
CA SER A 155 -11.32 -21.87 16.29
C SER A 155 -11.35 -21.87 17.81
N THR A 156 -12.40 -22.49 18.35
CA THR A 156 -12.35 -23.12 19.66
C THR A 156 -12.84 -24.54 19.45
N GLU A 157 -11.90 -25.47 19.37
CA GLU A 157 -11.99 -26.84 19.87
C GLU A 157 -10.57 -27.42 19.96
#